data_AF-A0A1F8E0D1-F1
#
_entry.id   AF-A0A1F8E0D1-F1
#
_cell.length_a   1.000
_cell.length_b   1.000
_cell.length_c   1.000
_cell.angle_alpha   90.00
_cell.angle_beta   90.00
_cell.angle_gamma   90.00
#
_symmetry.space_group_name_H-M   'P 1'
#
loop_
_entity.id
_entity.type
_entity.pdbx_description
1 polymer ?
#
loop_
_entity_poly.entity_id
_entity_poly.type
_entity_poly.pdbx_seq_one_letter_code
_entity_poly.pdbx_strand_id
1 'polypeptide(L)'
;MQTDPREIVNEIIQKRIAVLTGIIANKDDMESATLAVMQLGLIGTKESADALMSVAEQTSDTEMKDTIIQSLIIFSPFRNDYRERIERMCSDASDVEEAYAATTACNQRLLDPPLWQEIAEACASEFTRKLGAINDRGPSD
;
A
#
# COMPACT_ATOMS: atom_id res chain seq x y z
N MET A 1 -17.41 26.15 18.09
CA MET A 1 -16.18 26.01 17.27
C MET A 1 -16.41 24.85 16.32
N GLN A 2 -16.26 25.08 15.02
CA GLN A 2 -16.33 24.01 14.02
C GLN A 2 -14.89 23.59 13.75
N THR A 3 -14.53 22.37 14.14
CA THR A 3 -13.18 21.83 13.90
C THR A 3 -12.99 21.59 12.41
N ASP A 4 -11.81 21.93 11.87
CA ASP A 4 -11.49 21.67 10.47
C ASP A 4 -11.51 20.14 10.23
N PRO A 5 -12.30 19.63 9.27
CA PRO A 5 -12.28 18.20 8.93
C PRO A 5 -10.87 17.64 8.67
N ARG A 6 -9.94 18.46 8.18
CA ARG A 6 -8.54 18.05 7.95
C ARG A 6 -7.81 17.75 9.25
N GLU A 7 -8.04 18.54 10.30
CA GLU A 7 -7.45 18.31 11.62
C GLU A 7 -7.94 17.00 12.21
N ILE A 8 -9.24 16.70 12.07
CA ILE A 8 -9.83 15.44 12.53
C ILE A 8 -9.21 14.24 11.80
N VAL A 9 -9.08 14.32 10.47
CA VAL A 9 -8.45 13.25 9.67
C VAL A 9 -7.01 13.03 10.10
N ASN A 10 -6.23 14.11 10.26
CA ASN A 10 -4.85 14.02 10.71
C ASN A 10 -4.75 13.38 12.11
N GLU A 11 -5.60 13.78 13.05
CA GLU A 11 -5.65 13.19 14.39
C GLU A 11 -5.94 11.68 14.35
N ILE A 12 -6.88 11.24 13.50
CA ILE A 12 -7.22 9.83 13.33
C ILE A 12 -6.03 9.05 12.74
N ILE A 13 -5.34 9.62 11.73
CA ILE A 13 -4.15 9.00 11.13
C ILE A 13 -3.06 8.82 12.20
N GLN A 14 -2.77 9.86 12.98
CA GLN A 14 -1.76 9.79 14.04
C GLN A 14 -2.10 8.77 15.11
N LYS A 15 -3.36 8.72 15.55
CA LYS A 15 -3.84 7.69 16.49
C LYS A 15 -3.69 6.28 15.92
N ARG A 16 -4.00 6.08 14.63
CA ARG A 16 -3.84 4.78 13.97
C ARG A 16 -2.37 4.37 13.88
N ILE A 17 -1.48 5.28 13.49
CA ILE A 17 -0.03 5.05 13.48
C ILE A 17 0.44 4.59 14.86
N ALA A 18 0.06 5.32 15.92
CA ALA A 18 0.44 4.98 17.29
C ALA A 18 -0.02 3.57 17.70
N VAL A 19 -1.28 3.21 17.42
CA VAL A 19 -1.80 1.86 17.72
C VAL A 19 -1.03 0.79 16.97
N LEU A 20 -0.79 0.96 15.66
CA LEU A 20 -0.08 -0.03 14.85
C LEU A 20 1.37 -0.19 15.32
N THR A 21 2.08 0.90 15.61
CA THR A 21 3.45 0.83 16.18
C THR A 21 3.46 0.12 17.53
N GLY A 22 2.44 0.32 18.36
CA GLY A 22 2.28 -0.40 19.62
C GLY A 22 2.11 -1.91 19.43
N ILE A 23 1.30 -2.34 18.45
CA ILE A 23 1.12 -3.76 18.11
C ILE A 23 2.45 -4.39 17.67
N ILE A 24 3.19 -3.70 16.78
CA ILE A 24 4.47 -4.21 16.28
C ILE A 24 5.50 -4.33 17.41
N ALA A 25 5.53 -3.36 18.33
CA ALA A 25 6.46 -3.37 19.45
C ALA A 25 6.16 -4.45 20.49
N ASN A 26 4.88 -4.82 20.67
CA ASN A 26 4.47 -5.69 21.76
C ASN A 26 4.82 -7.18 21.52
N LYS A 27 5.16 -7.60 20.29
CA LYS A 27 5.66 -8.95 19.90
C LYS A 27 4.89 -10.19 20.41
N ASP A 28 3.76 -10.01 21.10
CA ASP A 28 2.96 -11.09 21.68
C ASP A 28 2.36 -12.01 20.60
N ASP A 29 2.10 -11.47 19.42
CA ASP A 29 1.60 -12.19 18.26
C ASP A 29 2.28 -11.69 16.98
N MET A 30 3.04 -12.59 16.34
CA MET A 30 3.79 -12.29 15.12
C MET A 30 2.87 -12.04 13.92
N GLU A 31 1.70 -12.69 13.87
CA GLU A 31 0.74 -12.50 12.78
C GLU A 31 0.14 -11.08 12.85
N SER A 32 -0.31 -10.66 14.04
CA SER A 32 -0.78 -9.29 14.27
C SER A 32 0.31 -8.25 14.00
N ALA A 33 1.55 -8.50 14.41
CA ALA A 33 2.66 -7.58 14.14
C ALA A 33 2.91 -7.43 12.63
N THR A 34 2.92 -8.54 11.89
CA THR A 34 3.09 -8.55 10.42
C THR A 34 1.96 -7.78 9.74
N LEU A 35 0.70 -8.02 10.14
CA LEU A 35 -0.44 -7.30 9.60
C LEU A 35 -0.37 -5.80 9.93
N ALA A 36 0.07 -5.45 11.14
CA ALA A 36 0.23 -4.06 11.54
C ALA A 36 1.31 -3.34 10.71
N VAL A 37 2.42 -4.02 10.40
CA VAL A 37 3.47 -3.53 9.49
C VAL A 37 2.91 -3.24 8.09
N MET A 38 2.12 -4.15 7.53
CA MET A 38 1.48 -3.94 6.21
C MET A 38 0.49 -2.78 6.24
N GLN A 39 -0.36 -2.71 7.27
CA GLN A 39 -1.32 -1.62 7.41
C GLN A 39 -0.65 -0.25 7.56
N LEU A 40 0.49 -0.19 8.26
CA LEU A 40 1.25 1.05 8.44
C LEU A 40 1.83 1.54 7.11
N GLY A 41 2.30 0.63 6.25
CA GLY A 41 2.72 0.95 4.88
C GLY A 41 1.56 1.48 4.02
N LEU A 42 0.39 0.83 4.11
CA LEU A 42 -0.81 1.19 3.36
C LEU A 42 -1.48 2.52 3.78
N ILE A 43 -1.15 3.08 4.95
CA ILE A 43 -1.60 4.43 5.33
C ILE A 43 -1.10 5.46 4.29
N GLY A 44 0.10 5.25 3.74
CA GLY A 44 0.60 6.03 2.61
C GLY A 44 0.90 7.49 2.93
N THR A 45 1.15 7.85 4.19
CA THR A 45 1.60 9.20 4.57
C THR A 45 3.09 9.21 4.91
N LYS A 46 3.70 10.39 4.97
CA LYS A 46 5.13 10.51 5.30
C LYS A 46 5.39 10.01 6.73
N GLU A 47 4.48 10.34 7.64
CA GLU A 47 4.56 9.97 9.05
C GLU A 47 4.45 8.46 9.27
N SER A 48 3.65 7.75 8.45
CA SER A 48 3.58 6.29 8.55
C SER A 48 4.85 5.62 8.01
N ALA A 49 5.47 6.21 6.98
CA ALA A 49 6.77 5.77 6.48
C ALA A 49 7.90 6.06 7.49
N ASP A 50 7.90 7.25 8.12
CA ASP A 50 8.82 7.61 9.21
C ASP A 50 8.69 6.61 10.38
N ALA A 51 7.46 6.25 10.74
CA ALA A 51 7.19 5.27 11.78
C ALA A 51 7.72 3.87 11.43
N LEU A 52 7.48 3.36 10.21
CA LEU A 52 8.06 2.10 9.74
C LEU A 52 9.59 2.11 9.83
N MET A 53 10.22 3.18 9.32
CA MET A 53 11.67 3.31 9.35
C MET A 53 12.21 3.33 10.80
N SER A 54 11.55 4.09 11.69
CA SER A 54 11.91 4.14 13.10
C SER A 54 11.80 2.77 13.77
N VAL A 55 10.77 1.97 13.47
CA VAL A 55 10.62 0.62 14.03
C VAL A 55 11.67 -0.33 13.46
N ALA A 56 11.99 -0.25 12.16
CA ALA A 56 13.04 -1.05 11.54
C ALA A 56 14.42 -0.79 12.16
N GLU A 57 14.72 0.47 12.49
CA GLU A 57 16.01 0.85 13.11
C GLU A 57 16.11 0.38 14.57
N GLN A 58 14.98 0.31 15.28
CA GLN A 58 14.94 -0.09 16.69
C GLN A 58 14.84 -1.60 16.89
N THR A 59 14.31 -2.34 15.91
CA THR A 59 14.16 -3.80 16.05
C THR A 59 15.50 -4.53 15.90
N SER A 60 15.77 -5.42 16.84
CA SER A 60 16.89 -6.38 16.77
C SER A 60 16.52 -7.69 16.07
N ASP A 61 15.23 -7.87 15.77
CA ASP A 61 14.69 -9.06 15.11
C ASP A 61 14.84 -8.89 13.59
N THR A 62 15.70 -9.70 12.98
CA THR A 62 16.03 -9.60 11.56
C THR A 62 14.85 -9.94 10.67
N GLU A 63 14.05 -10.95 11.01
CA GLU A 63 12.88 -11.34 10.20
C GLU A 63 11.80 -10.25 10.21
N MET A 64 11.53 -9.69 11.39
CA MET A 64 10.63 -8.55 11.52
C MET A 64 11.19 -7.31 10.80
N LYS A 65 12.50 -7.07 10.87
CA LYS A 65 13.16 -5.96 10.16
C LYS A 65 12.98 -6.07 8.65
N ASP A 66 13.20 -7.25 8.09
CA ASP A 66 13.03 -7.51 6.66
C ASP A 66 11.57 -7.32 6.26
N THR A 67 10.63 -7.79 7.08
CA THR A 67 9.18 -7.58 6.87
C THR A 67 8.82 -6.09 6.85
N ILE A 68 9.36 -5.29 7.77
CA ILE A 68 9.15 -3.83 7.82
C ILE A 68 9.71 -3.15 6.57
N ILE A 69 10.93 -3.50 6.17
CA ILE A 69 11.59 -2.94 5.00
C ILE A 69 10.81 -3.29 3.73
N GLN A 70 10.41 -4.55 3.55
CA GLN A 70 9.60 -4.98 2.41
C GLN A 70 8.26 -4.23 2.38
N SER A 71 7.58 -4.08 3.51
CA SER A 71 6.34 -3.29 3.59
C SER A 71 6.55 -1.83 3.18
N LEU A 72 7.64 -1.20 3.61
CA LEU A 72 7.97 0.16 3.23
C LEU A 72 8.24 0.26 1.71
N ILE A 73 9.01 -0.68 1.14
CA ILE A 73 9.29 -0.70 -0.31
C ILE A 73 8.01 -0.92 -1.12
N ILE A 74 7.17 -1.88 -0.73
CA ILE A 74 6.02 -2.29 -1.55
C ILE A 74 4.87 -1.28 -1.44
N PHE A 75 4.52 -0.86 -0.22
CA PHE A 75 3.27 -0.13 0.01
C PHE A 75 3.46 1.39 0.16
N SER A 76 4.64 1.86 0.58
CA SER A 76 4.82 3.30 0.83
C SER A 76 5.05 4.08 -0.47
N PRO A 77 4.31 5.19 -0.70
CA PRO A 77 4.63 6.13 -1.76
C PRO A 77 5.94 6.90 -1.47
N PHE A 78 6.39 6.92 -0.21
CA PHE A 78 7.62 7.60 0.23
C PHE A 78 8.85 6.70 0.24
N ARG A 79 8.76 5.46 -0.27
CA ARG A 79 9.86 4.48 -0.26
C ARG A 79 11.20 5.00 -0.80
N ASN A 80 11.17 5.90 -1.78
CA ASN A 80 12.39 6.43 -2.39
C ASN A 80 13.14 7.40 -1.45
N ASP A 81 12.43 8.08 -0.55
CA ASP A 81 13.04 8.96 0.47
C ASP A 81 13.96 8.17 1.43
N TYR A 82 13.73 6.86 1.57
CA TYR A 82 14.44 6.00 2.52
C TYR A 82 15.40 5.02 1.87
N ARG A 83 15.54 5.02 0.54
CA ARG A 83 16.32 3.99 -0.19
C ARG A 83 17.73 3.83 0.34
N GLU A 84 18.48 4.93 0.46
CA GLU A 84 19.86 4.90 0.99
C GLU A 84 19.94 4.39 2.43
N ARG A 85 18.91 4.63 3.25
CA ARG A 85 18.85 4.12 4.64
C ARG A 85 18.60 2.62 4.64
N ILE A 86 17.68 2.14 3.80
CA ILE A 86 17.36 0.72 3.64
C ILE A 86 18.58 -0.06 3.15
N GLU A 87 19.26 0.43 2.11
CA GLU A 87 20.46 -0.21 1.56
C GLU A 87 21.58 -0.35 2.60
N ARG A 88 21.67 0.58 3.56
CA ARG A 88 22.63 0.49 4.68
C ARG A 88 22.23 -0.51 5.76
N MET A 89 20.95 -0.85 5.85
CA MET A 89 20.42 -1.76 6.88
C MET A 89 20.35 -3.21 6.40
N CYS A 90 20.21 -3.43 5.10
CA CYS A 90 20.19 -4.75 4.50
C CYS A 90 21.61 -5.27 4.28
N SER A 91 21.81 -6.56 4.54
CA SER A 91 23.10 -7.23 4.33
C SER A 91 23.38 -7.48 2.85
N ASP A 92 22.31 -7.65 2.07
CA ASP A 92 22.35 -7.88 0.63
C ASP A 92 21.63 -6.74 -0.10
N ALA A 93 22.39 -5.95 -0.86
CA ALA A 93 21.85 -4.88 -1.68
C ALA A 93 21.03 -5.41 -2.87
N SER A 94 21.27 -6.66 -3.29
CA SER A 94 20.56 -7.29 -4.41
C SER A 94 19.08 -7.48 -4.08
N ASP A 95 18.76 -7.93 -2.86
CA ASP A 95 17.37 -8.18 -2.43
C ASP A 95 16.57 -6.88 -2.40
N VAL A 96 17.19 -5.79 -1.94
CA VAL A 96 16.58 -4.45 -1.94
C VAL A 96 16.31 -4.01 -3.37
N GLU A 97 17.29 -4.13 -4.26
CA GLU A 97 17.14 -3.72 -5.66
C GLU A 97 16.05 -4.51 -6.37
N GLU A 98 15.98 -5.82 -6.15
CA GLU A 98 14.93 -6.68 -6.70
C GLU A 98 13.54 -6.24 -6.19
N ALA A 99 13.39 -5.95 -4.90
CA ALA A 99 12.13 -5.48 -4.34
C ALA A 99 11.69 -4.13 -4.93
N TYR A 100 12.61 -3.18 -5.11
CA TYR A 100 12.31 -1.89 -5.75
C TYR A 100 11.94 -2.06 -7.23
N ALA A 101 12.66 -2.92 -7.95
CA ALA A 101 12.39 -3.22 -9.35
C ALA A 101 11.01 -3.88 -9.52
N ALA A 102 10.70 -4.90 -8.72
CA ALA A 102 9.41 -5.59 -8.71
C ALA A 102 8.25 -4.63 -8.40
N THR A 103 8.43 -3.77 -7.39
CA THR A 103 7.42 -2.77 -7.02
C THR A 103 7.20 -1.75 -8.15
N THR A 104 8.28 -1.29 -8.78
CA THR A 104 8.22 -0.36 -9.92
C THR A 104 7.51 -0.99 -11.11
N ALA A 105 7.82 -2.24 -11.44
CA ALA A 105 7.15 -2.99 -12.49
C ALA A 105 5.65 -3.18 -12.20
N CYS A 106 5.29 -3.48 -10.95
CA CYS A 106 3.89 -3.62 -10.53
C CYS A 106 3.13 -2.29 -10.70
N ASN A 107 3.71 -1.17 -10.23
CA ASN A 107 3.14 0.16 -10.42
C ASN A 107 2.97 0.52 -11.90
N GLN A 108 3.95 0.20 -12.75
CA GLN A 108 3.85 0.46 -14.19
C GLN A 108 2.69 -0.33 -14.82
N ARG A 109 2.48 -1.60 -14.42
CA ARG A 109 1.37 -2.42 -14.91
C ARG A 109 0.00 -1.91 -14.46
N LEU A 110 -0.10 -1.31 -13.28
CA LEU A 110 -1.35 -0.65 -12.85
C LEU A 110 -1.70 0.56 -13.74
N LEU A 111 -0.70 1.13 -14.41
CA LEU A 111 -0.84 2.31 -15.26
C LEU A 111 -1.00 1.97 -16.75
N ASP A 112 -0.79 0.72 -17.20
CA ASP A 112 -0.71 0.38 -18.63
C ASP A 112 -1.29 -1.00 -19.04
N PRO A 113 -2.43 -1.05 -19.77
CA PRO A 113 -3.38 0.07 -19.90
C PRO A 113 -3.93 0.41 -18.51
N PRO A 114 -4.33 1.66 -18.26
CA PRO A 114 -4.79 2.03 -16.93
C PRO A 114 -5.97 1.13 -16.54
N LEU A 115 -5.96 0.56 -15.33
CA LEU A 115 -7.05 -0.31 -14.86
C LEU A 115 -8.45 0.35 -15.04
N TRP A 116 -8.52 1.68 -14.91
CA TRP A 116 -9.75 2.44 -15.16
C TRP A 116 -10.22 2.37 -16.62
N GLN A 117 -9.29 2.31 -17.58
CA GLN A 117 -9.59 2.19 -19.00
C GLN A 117 -10.13 0.79 -19.29
N GLU A 118 -9.52 -0.27 -18.74
CA GLU A 118 -10.03 -1.63 -18.86
C GLU A 118 -11.44 -1.77 -18.26
N ILE A 119 -11.66 -1.18 -17.08
CA ILE A 119 -12.99 -1.14 -16.44
C ILE A 119 -13.98 -0.39 -17.33
N ALA A 120 -13.60 0.76 -17.89
CA ALA A 120 -14.46 1.55 -18.76
C ALA A 120 -14.82 0.80 -20.05
N GLU A 121 -13.85 0.13 -20.68
CA GLU A 121 -14.04 -0.69 -21.87
C GLU A 121 -14.93 -1.90 -21.59
N ALA A 122 -14.75 -2.58 -20.44
CA ALA A 122 -15.60 -3.67 -20.00
C ALA A 122 -17.04 -3.21 -19.78
N CYS A 123 -17.25 -2.09 -19.08
CA CYS A 123 -18.56 -1.50 -18.88
C CYS A 123 -19.23 -1.10 -20.20
N ALA A 124 -18.50 -0.46 -21.12
CA ALA A 124 -19.01 -0.06 -22.43
C ALA A 124 -19.41 -1.27 -23.30
N SER A 125 -18.61 -2.34 -23.25
CA SER A 125 -18.88 -3.58 -23.98
C SER A 125 -20.15 -4.27 -23.46
N GLU A 126 -20.32 -4.34 -22.14
CA GLU A 126 -21.51 -4.97 -21.56
C GLU A 126 -22.79 -4.16 -21.84
N PHE A 127 -22.70 -2.83 -21.82
CA PHE A 127 -23.80 -1.95 -22.19
C PHE A 127 -24.23 -2.16 -23.65
N THR A 128 -23.27 -2.17 -24.59
CA THR A 128 -23.53 -2.42 -26.02
C THR A 128 -24.19 -3.78 -26.24
N ARG A 129 -23.71 -4.83 -25.57
CA ARG A 129 -24.30 -6.18 -25.62
C ARG A 129 -25.76 -6.19 -25.16
N LYS A 130 -26.08 -5.46 -24.08
CA LYS A 130 -27.46 -5.36 -23.56
C LYS A 130 -28.37 -4.61 -24.53
N LEU A 131 -27.89 -3.55 -25.18
CA LEU A 131 -28.65 -2.84 -26.20
C LEU A 131 -28.95 -3.70 -27.43
N GLY A 132 -27.98 -4.49 -27.90
CA GLY A 132 -28.21 -5.44 -29.00
C GLY A 132 -29.31 -6.46 -28.68
N ALA A 133 -29.27 -7.03 -27.47
CA ALA A 133 -30.28 -8.01 -27.02
C ALA A 133 -31.71 -7.44 -26.88
N ILE A 134 -31.86 -6.12 -26.75
CA ILE A 134 -33.16 -5.45 -26.74
C ILE A 134 -33.67 -5.28 -28.17
N ASN A 135 -32.81 -4.88 -29.11
CA ASN A 135 -33.19 -4.72 -30.51
C ASN A 135 -33.55 -6.05 -31.20
N ASP A 136 -32.93 -7.16 -30.78
CA ASP A 136 -33.23 -8.50 -31.32
C ASP A 136 -34.57 -9.06 -30.81
N ARG A 137 -35.14 -8.50 -29.72
CA ARG A 137 -36.53 -8.75 -29.33
C ARG A 137 -37.44 -7.77 -30.06
N GLY A 138 -37.58 -7.99 -31.37
CA GLY A 138 -38.60 -7.29 -32.16
C GLY A 138 -40.00 -7.39 -31.52
N PRO A 139 -40.93 -6.48 -31.89
CA PRO A 139 -42.27 -6.45 -31.31
C PRO A 139 -42.88 -7.86 -31.42
N SER A 140 -43.21 -8.45 -30.28
CA SER A 140 -43.97 -9.69 -30.25
C SER A 140 -45.38 -9.36 -30.71
N ASP A 141 -45.75 -9.89 -31.89
CA ASP A 141 -47.13 -9.86 -32.42
C ASP A 141 -48.16 -10.40 -31.41
#